data_AF-A0A954UVQ6-F1
#
_entry.id   AF-A0A954UVQ6-F1
#
_cell.length_a   1.000
_cell.length_b   1.000
_cell.length_c   1.000
_cell.angle_alpha   90.00
_cell.angle_beta   90.00
_cell.angle_gamma   90.00
#
_symmetry.space_group_name_H-M   'P 1'
#
loop_
_entity.id
_entity.type
_entity.pdbx_description
1 polymer ?
#
loop_
_entity_poly.entity_id
_entity_poly.type
_entity_poly.pdbx_seq_one_letter_code
_entity_poly.pdbx_strand_id
1 'polypeptide(L)'
;MYTRPPTRVLLTLTILLAMPCGNADAQEKEPRPLPGTAPLIASADVDFASQLVDGVDRFLLKQLAASVEQRATHWQVDVSSTESYERSIAANR
;
A
#
# COMPACT_ATOMS: atom_id res chain seq x y z
N MET A 1 -67.24 -13.40 -24.86
CA MET A 1 -67.35 -12.22 -23.97
C MET A 1 -66.08 -12.14 -23.14
N TYR A 2 -65.14 -11.29 -23.55
CA TYR A 2 -63.82 -11.16 -22.91
C TYR A 2 -63.93 -10.11 -21.79
N THR A 3 -63.84 -10.54 -20.54
CA THR A 3 -63.87 -9.66 -19.36
C THR A 3 -62.54 -8.93 -19.24
N ARG A 4 -62.57 -7.59 -19.32
CA ARG A 4 -61.41 -6.72 -19.15
C ARG A 4 -60.81 -6.92 -17.75
N PRO A 5 -59.51 -7.21 -17.60
CA PRO A 5 -58.87 -7.20 -16.29
C PRO A 5 -58.79 -5.76 -15.75
N PRO A 6 -58.81 -5.56 -14.42
CA PRO A 6 -59.02 -4.24 -13.81
C PRO A 6 -57.86 -3.29 -14.12
N THR A 7 -58.21 -2.13 -14.69
CA THR A 7 -57.38 -0.99 -15.11
C THR A 7 -56.43 -0.44 -14.03
N ARG A 8 -56.54 -0.92 -12.79
CA ARG A 8 -55.70 -0.53 -11.64
C ARG A 8 -54.34 -1.23 -11.61
N VAL A 9 -54.23 -2.44 -12.17
CA VAL A 9 -52.95 -3.18 -12.22
C VAL A 9 -51.99 -2.59 -13.26
N LEU A 10 -52.52 -1.97 -14.32
CA LEU A 10 -51.71 -1.37 -15.37
C LEU A 10 -51.11 0.00 -14.96
N LEU A 11 -51.70 0.67 -13.97
CA LEU A 11 -51.28 2.03 -13.57
C LEU A 11 -50.17 2.03 -12.51
N THR A 12 -50.06 0.97 -11.71
CA THR A 12 -48.97 0.79 -10.73
C THR A 12 -47.66 0.31 -11.38
N LEU A 13 -47.71 -0.36 -12.54
CA LEU A 13 -46.52 -0.85 -13.22
C LEU A 13 -45.76 0.25 -13.98
N THR A 14 -46.42 1.33 -14.39
CA THR A 14 -45.79 2.48 -15.08
C THR A 14 -45.09 3.47 -14.15
N ILE A 15 -45.34 3.43 -12.83
CA ILE A 15 -44.69 4.34 -11.87
C ILE A 15 -43.32 3.81 -11.41
N LEU A 16 -43.02 2.52 -11.60
CA LEU A 16 -41.74 1.92 -11.21
C LEU A 16 -40.61 2.07 -12.25
N LEU A 17 -40.90 2.59 -13.45
CA LEU A 17 -39.94 2.74 -14.55
C LEU A 17 -39.62 4.22 -14.88
N ALA A 18 -39.89 5.13 -13.96
CA ALA A 18 -39.53 6.54 -14.06
C ALA A 18 -38.93 7.05 -12.74
N MET A 19 -38.20 6.18 -12.03
CA MET A 19 -37.23 6.64 -11.06
C MET A 19 -36.00 7.01 -11.88
N PRO A 20 -35.75 8.31 -12.22
CA PRO A 20 -34.38 8.67 -12.52
C PRO A 20 -33.63 8.21 -11.28
N CYS A 21 -32.74 7.23 -11.45
CA CYS A 21 -31.63 7.08 -10.54
C CYS A 21 -31.01 8.47 -10.62
N GLY A 22 -31.34 9.33 -9.65
CA GLY A 22 -30.71 10.61 -9.53
C GLY A 22 -29.26 10.22 -9.46
N ASN A 23 -28.52 10.49 -10.52
CA ASN A 23 -27.09 10.60 -10.44
C ASN A 23 -26.94 11.61 -9.31
N ALA A 24 -26.68 11.10 -8.10
CA ALA A 24 -25.97 11.85 -7.12
C ALA A 24 -24.71 12.20 -7.90
N ASP A 25 -24.68 13.41 -8.45
CA ASP A 25 -23.44 14.08 -8.74
C ASP A 25 -22.68 13.98 -7.42
N ALA A 26 -21.90 12.91 -7.29
CA ALA A 26 -20.84 12.79 -6.33
C ALA A 26 -19.87 13.85 -6.80
N GLN A 27 -20.17 15.10 -6.43
CA GLN A 27 -19.36 16.24 -6.72
C GLN A 27 -18.06 15.95 -5.99
N GLU A 28 -17.10 15.43 -6.75
CA GLU A 28 -15.78 15.04 -6.29
C GLU A 28 -15.16 16.33 -5.77
N LYS A 29 -15.28 16.51 -4.46
CA LYS A 29 -14.87 17.75 -3.80
C LYS A 29 -13.37 17.72 -3.82
N GLU A 30 -12.75 18.52 -4.69
CA GLU A 30 -11.29 18.58 -4.76
C GLU A 30 -10.75 18.73 -3.34
N PRO A 31 -9.82 17.84 -2.92
CA PRO A 31 -9.37 17.80 -1.55
C PRO A 31 -8.73 19.14 -1.21
N ARG A 32 -9.36 19.87 -0.30
CA ARG A 32 -8.85 21.16 0.16
C ARG A 32 -7.54 20.90 0.90
N PRO A 33 -6.43 21.58 0.55
CA PRO A 33 -5.14 21.34 1.20
C PRO A 33 -5.22 21.62 2.70
N LEU A 34 -4.44 20.87 3.48
CA LEU A 34 -4.39 21.04 4.94
C LEU A 34 -3.75 22.41 5.28
N PRO A 35 -4.27 23.14 6.28
CA PRO A 35 -3.69 24.41 6.71
C PRO A 35 -2.21 24.25 7.08
N GLY A 36 -1.35 25.13 6.58
CA GLY A 36 0.09 25.11 6.85
C GLY A 36 0.88 24.04 6.05
N THR A 37 0.27 23.37 5.08
CA THR A 37 0.95 22.43 4.19
C THR A 37 1.03 22.95 2.76
N ALA A 38 2.09 22.55 2.05
CA ALA A 38 2.15 22.72 0.60
C ALA A 38 1.35 21.60 -0.09
N PRO A 39 0.67 21.87 -1.21
CA PRO A 39 0.00 20.84 -1.98
C PRO A 39 1.03 19.84 -2.54
N LEU A 40 0.67 18.56 -2.56
CA LEU A 40 1.48 17.53 -3.22
C LEU A 40 1.23 17.63 -4.73
N ILE A 41 2.20 18.22 -5.45
CA ILE A 41 2.14 18.35 -6.91
C ILE A 41 2.88 17.16 -7.52
N ALA A 42 2.15 16.27 -8.17
CA ALA A 42 2.67 15.09 -8.86
C ALA A 42 1.94 14.90 -10.19
N SER A 43 2.61 14.34 -11.20
CA SER A 43 1.91 13.91 -12.41
C SER A 43 1.08 12.67 -12.12
N ALA A 44 0.00 12.46 -12.89
CA ALA A 44 -0.99 11.40 -12.63
C ALA A 44 -0.40 9.99 -12.72
N ASP A 45 0.77 9.82 -13.33
CA ASP A 45 1.49 8.57 -13.51
C ASP A 45 2.46 8.22 -12.36
N VAL A 46 2.63 9.09 -11.36
CA VAL A 46 3.59 8.86 -10.26
C VAL A 46 3.04 7.88 -9.23
N ASP A 47 3.71 6.72 -9.10
CA ASP A 47 3.52 5.78 -8.00
C ASP A 47 4.58 6.01 -6.90
N PHE A 48 4.21 6.75 -5.85
CA PHE A 48 5.09 7.02 -4.70
C PHE A 48 5.37 5.78 -3.86
N ALA A 49 4.46 4.81 -3.82
CA ALA A 49 4.65 3.61 -3.01
C ALA A 49 5.74 2.73 -3.64
N SER A 50 5.72 2.56 -4.96
CA SER A 50 6.79 1.87 -5.67
C SER A 50 8.14 2.57 -5.51
N GLN A 51 8.20 3.89 -5.68
CA GLN A 51 9.46 4.63 -5.51
C GLN A 51 10.05 4.47 -4.10
N LEU A 52 9.20 4.50 -3.08
CA LEU A 52 9.61 4.27 -1.70
C LEU A 52 10.17 2.86 -1.50
N VAL A 53 9.43 1.84 -1.95
CA VAL A 53 9.84 0.43 -1.82
C VAL A 53 11.15 0.17 -2.57
N ASP A 54 11.29 0.65 -3.80
CA ASP A 54 12.52 0.52 -4.59
C ASP A 54 13.71 1.22 -3.92
N GLY A 55 13.46 2.38 -3.30
CA GLY A 55 14.46 3.10 -2.53
C GLY A 55 14.92 2.33 -1.30
N VAL A 56 13.97 1.76 -0.55
CA VAL A 56 14.24 0.91 0.62
C VAL A 56 15.02 -0.33 0.23
N ASP A 57 14.63 -1.02 -0.85
CA ASP A 57 15.34 -2.21 -1.34
C ASP A 57 16.80 -1.91 -1.67
N ARG A 58 17.05 -0.87 -2.50
CA ARG A 58 18.42 -0.45 -2.84
C ARG A 58 19.24 -0.07 -1.62
N PHE A 59 18.63 0.58 -0.63
CA PHE A 59 19.32 0.93 0.62
C PHE A 59 19.69 -0.33 1.42
N LEU A 60 18.73 -1.22 1.66
CA LEU A 60 18.97 -2.42 2.46
C LEU A 60 19.97 -3.37 1.81
N LEU A 61 19.98 -3.51 0.48
CA LEU A 61 20.99 -4.28 -0.23
C LEU A 61 22.40 -3.71 -0.03
N LYS A 62 22.57 -2.39 -0.03
CA LYS A 62 23.86 -1.74 0.28
C LYS A 62 24.29 -1.99 1.72
N GLN A 63 23.37 -1.86 2.68
CA GLN A 63 23.65 -2.13 4.08
C GLN A 63 24.03 -3.59 4.32
N LEU A 64 23.35 -4.53 3.64
CA LEU A 64 23.65 -5.95 3.72
C LEU A 64 25.04 -6.26 3.18
N ALA A 65 25.42 -5.65 2.05
CA ALA A 65 26.77 -5.78 1.50
C ALA A 65 27.82 -5.24 2.48
N ALA A 66 27.61 -4.04 3.03
CA ALA A 66 28.51 -3.43 4.02
C ALA A 66 28.62 -4.25 5.32
N SER A 67 27.56 -4.94 5.72
CA SER A 67 27.55 -5.79 6.92
C SER A 67 28.61 -6.90 6.87
N VAL A 68 28.94 -7.42 5.68
CA VAL A 68 29.96 -8.48 5.54
C VAL A 68 31.33 -7.99 6.00
N GLU A 69 31.74 -6.81 5.55
CA GLU A 69 33.03 -6.21 5.94
C GLU A 69 33.05 -5.86 7.42
N GLN A 70 31.96 -5.27 7.93
CA GLN A 70 31.84 -4.88 9.33
C GLN A 70 31.87 -6.08 10.28
N ARG A 71 31.41 -7.26 9.83
CA ARG A 71 31.41 -8.48 10.64
C ARG A 71 32.82 -8.87 11.08
N ALA A 72 33.83 -8.69 10.24
CA ALA A 72 35.21 -9.06 10.57
C ALA A 72 35.78 -8.27 11.76
N THR A 73 35.30 -7.04 11.99
CA THR A 73 35.67 -6.23 13.16
C THR A 73 35.22 -6.88 14.46
N HIS A 74 34.05 -7.52 14.44
CA HIS A 74 33.44 -8.09 15.64
C HIS A 74 33.73 -9.59 15.78
N TRP A 75 33.79 -10.33 14.67
CA TRP A 75 33.91 -11.78 14.63
C TRP A 75 35.26 -12.23 14.07
N GLN A 76 36.25 -12.31 14.96
CA GLN A 76 37.59 -12.83 14.66
C GLN A 76 37.69 -14.29 15.13
N VAL A 77 37.05 -15.19 14.40
CA VAL A 77 36.94 -16.60 14.78
C VAL A 77 38.27 -17.33 14.64
N ASP A 78 38.70 -18.01 15.71
CA ASP A 78 39.88 -18.87 15.71
C ASP A 78 39.46 -20.35 15.66
N VAL A 79 39.76 -21.04 14.56
CA VAL A 79 39.40 -22.45 14.34
C VAL A 79 40.55 -23.42 14.57
N SER A 80 41.63 -22.98 15.23
CA SER A 80 42.81 -23.81 15.50
C SER A 80 42.54 -24.95 16.50
N SER A 81 41.59 -24.77 17.41
CA SER A 81 41.14 -25.78 18.37
C SER A 81 39.75 -25.44 18.91
N THR A 82 39.09 -26.41 19.56
CA THR A 82 37.81 -26.19 20.24
C THR A 82 37.90 -25.09 21.30
N GLU A 83 38.98 -25.07 22.10
CA GLU A 83 39.17 -24.07 23.16
C GLU A 83 39.41 -22.67 22.58
N SER A 84 40.21 -22.58 21.51
CA SER A 84 40.46 -21.32 20.80
C SER A 84 39.16 -20.77 20.19
N TYR A 85 38.35 -21.64 19.59
CA TYR A 85 37.07 -21.27 19.00
C TYR A 85 36.13 -20.68 20.05
N GLU A 86 35.88 -21.40 21.15
CA GLU A 86 35.02 -20.95 22.24
C GLU A 86 35.48 -19.59 22.80
N ARG A 87 36.79 -19.40 22.98
CA ARG A 87 37.37 -18.12 23.44
C ARG A 87 37.16 -16.99 22.41
N SER A 88 37.32 -17.28 21.11
CA SER A 88 37.23 -16.28 20.04
C SER A 88 35.82 -15.72 19.84
N ILE A 89 34.78 -16.52 20.11
CA ILE A 89 33.38 -16.12 19.90
C ILE A 89 32.70 -15.58 21.17
N ALA A 90 33.29 -15.76 22.36
CA ALA A 90 32.65 -15.49 23.65
C ALA A 90 32.12 -14.04 23.81
N ALA A 91 32.75 -13.07 23.14
CA ALA A 91 32.34 -11.67 23.21
C ALA A 91 31.08 -11.33 22.39
N ASN A 92 30.66 -12.20 21.46
CA ASN A 92 29.57 -11.93 20.51
C ASN A 92 28.51 -13.03 20.46
N ARG A 93 28.53 -14.00 21.38
CA ARG A 93 27.61 -15.15 21.44
C ARG A 93 26.34 -14.85 22.23
#